data_AF-A0A1R4G9Y1-F1
#
_entry.id   AF-A0A1R4G9Y1-F1
#
_cell.length_a   1.000
_cell.length_b   1.000
_cell.length_c   1.000
_cell.angle_alpha   90.00
_cell.angle_beta   90.00
_cell.angle_gamma   90.00
#
_symmetry.space_group_name_H-M   'P 1'
#
loop_
_entity.id
_entity.type
_entity.pdbx_description
1 polymer ?
#
loop_
_entity_poly.entity_id
_entity_poly.type
_entity_poly.pdbx_seq_one_letter_code
_entity_poly.pdbx_strand_id
1 'polypeptide(L)'
;MSELIELAPWLAAVVIVVSVVVFITTKVVPVVRKFSRFLDDVLGAPPRLGMARRLSLMERVASIESVIVGTPASPGVTARPGLDARVALIEHEVTTNHGTSLKDAVKRTEERVTKVTGDVEKVRMNLHEHITESEPIRQQVDDLHAKYTKE
;
A
#
# COMPACT_ATOMS: atom_id res chain seq x y z
N MET A 1 10.05 40.47 72.35
CA MET A 1 9.01 39.60 71.73
C MET A 1 8.06 40.39 70.81
N SER A 2 7.85 41.69 71.03
CA SER A 2 7.03 42.56 70.15
C SER A 2 7.59 42.76 68.74
N GLU A 3 8.90 42.90 68.57
CA GLU A 3 9.51 43.13 67.23
C GLU A 3 9.35 41.94 66.27
N LEU A 4 9.24 40.71 66.78
CA LEU A 4 9.00 39.52 65.94
C LEU A 4 7.57 39.48 65.37
N ILE A 5 6.62 40.12 66.06
CA ILE A 5 5.21 40.19 65.64
C ILE A 5 5.05 41.17 64.48
N GLU A 6 5.82 42.26 64.46
CA GLU A 6 5.79 43.25 63.38
C GLU A 6 6.42 42.75 62.06
N LEU A 7 7.36 41.80 62.12
CA LEU A 7 7.99 41.20 60.93
C LEU A 7 7.21 40.03 60.32
N ALA A 8 6.27 39.45 61.06
CA ALA A 8 5.44 38.33 60.61
C ALA A 8 4.72 38.55 59.25
N PRO A 9 4.04 39.69 58.99
CA PRO A 9 3.37 39.90 57.71
C PRO A 9 4.34 39.97 56.52
N TRP A 10 5.54 40.52 56.72
CA TRP A 10 6.57 40.59 55.67
C TRP A 10 7.13 39.23 55.33
N LEU A 11 7.40 38.38 56.34
CA LEU A 11 7.82 37.00 56.12
C LEU A 11 6.74 36.20 55.39
N ALA A 12 5.47 36.35 55.77
CA ALA A 12 4.36 35.71 55.08
C ALA A 12 4.26 36.14 53.61
N ALA A 13 4.40 37.45 53.33
CA ALA A 13 4.41 37.98 51.97
C ALA A 13 5.56 37.40 51.13
N VAL A 14 6.77 37.34 51.70
CA VAL A 14 7.94 36.75 51.01
C VAL A 14 7.70 35.27 50.70
N VAL A 15 7.19 34.50 51.66
CA VAL A 15 6.89 33.07 51.45
C VAL A 15 5.85 32.88 50.33
N ILE A 16 4.82 33.74 50.28
CA ILE A 16 3.80 33.68 49.22
C ILE A 16 4.44 33.98 47.85
N VAL A 17 5.22 35.06 47.75
CA VAL A 17 5.87 35.43 46.47
C VAL A 17 6.80 34.31 45.99
N VAL A 18 7.64 33.78 46.89
CA VAL A 18 8.54 32.66 46.57
C VAL A 18 7.73 31.43 46.11
N SER A 19 6.64 31.11 46.80
CA SER A 19 5.78 29.98 46.43
C SER A 19 5.16 30.16 45.04
N VAL A 20 4.71 31.37 44.71
CA VAL A 20 4.16 31.68 43.38
C VAL A 20 5.24 31.57 42.30
N VAL A 21 6.44 32.09 42.54
CA VAL A 21 7.56 31.99 41.58
C VAL A 21 7.95 30.52 41.35
N VAL A 22 8.06 29.73 42.42
CA VAL A 22 8.33 28.29 42.32
C VAL A 22 7.20 27.58 41.58
N PHE A 23 5.94 27.93 41.84
CA PHE A 23 4.79 27.36 41.13
C PHE A 23 4.81 27.68 39.63
N ILE A 24 5.04 28.94 39.25
CA ILE A 24 5.11 29.37 37.84
C ILE A 24 6.24 28.63 37.12
N THR A 25 7.43 28.60 37.71
CA THR A 25 8.60 27.98 37.09
C THR A 25 8.46 26.46 36.96
N THR A 26 7.86 25.79 37.95
CA THR A 26 7.75 24.33 37.97
C THR A 26 6.48 23.80 37.29
N LYS A 27 5.39 24.57 37.23
CA LYS A 27 4.10 24.12 36.67
C LYS A 27 3.73 24.84 35.39
N VAL A 28 3.86 26.16 35.32
CA VAL A 28 3.40 26.94 34.16
C VAL A 28 4.40 26.85 33.00
N VAL A 29 5.70 27.07 33.25
CA VAL A 29 6.74 27.00 32.21
C VAL A 29 6.73 25.68 31.43
N PRO A 30 6.67 24.47 32.04
CA PRO A 30 6.63 23.24 31.27
C PRO A 30 5.34 23.08 30.45
N VAL A 31 4.20 23.59 30.93
CA VAL A 31 2.93 23.55 30.18
C VAL A 31 3.02 24.47 28.96
N VAL A 32 3.50 25.70 29.12
CA VAL A 32 3.72 26.64 28.01
C VAL A 32 4.70 26.05 26.99
N ARG A 33 5.80 25.43 27.44
CA ARG A 33 6.75 24.75 26.55
C ARG A 33 6.12 23.60 25.77
N LYS A 34 5.23 22.82 26.38
CA LYS A 34 4.49 21.75 25.68
C LYS A 34 3.53 22.33 24.65
N PHE A 35 2.79 23.38 25.01
CA PHE A 35 1.85 24.04 24.11
C PHE A 35 2.56 24.70 22.92
N SER A 36 3.71 25.34 23.14
CA SER A 36 4.54 25.91 22.07
C SER A 36 4.97 24.83 21.07
N ARG A 37 5.40 23.65 21.53
CA ARG A 37 5.75 22.54 20.62
C ARG A 37 4.54 22.03 19.84
N PHE A 38 3.37 21.97 20.49
CA PHE A 38 2.14 21.60 19.80
C PHE A 38 1.79 22.60 18.70
N LEU A 39 1.91 23.90 18.97
CA LEU A 39 1.74 24.94 17.95
C LEU A 39 2.77 24.79 16.82
N ASP A 40 4.03 24.48 17.14
CA ASP A 40 5.07 24.23 16.12
C ASP A 40 4.73 22.99 15.26
N ASP A 41 4.10 21.96 15.81
CA ASP A 41 3.68 20.78 15.05
C ASP A 41 2.44 21.07 14.18
N VAL A 42 1.50 21.89 14.67
CA VAL A 42 0.27 22.28 13.94
C VAL A 42 0.58 23.29 12.83
N LEU A 43 1.35 24.33 13.15
CA LEU A 43 1.68 25.44 12.25
C LEU A 43 2.92 25.17 11.39
N GLY A 44 3.75 24.21 11.82
CA GLY A 44 5.03 23.88 11.18
C GLY A 44 6.20 24.64 11.80
N ALA A 45 7.32 23.97 11.95
CA ALA A 45 8.55 24.58 12.44
C ALA A 45 9.34 25.25 11.29
N PRO A 46 10.01 26.38 11.54
CA PRO A 46 10.91 26.97 10.54
C PRO A 46 12.06 26.00 10.22
N PRO A 47 12.60 26.07 8.99
CA PRO A 47 13.73 25.23 8.59
C PRO A 47 14.93 25.51 9.51
N ARG A 48 15.51 24.44 10.07
CA ARG A 48 16.76 24.50 10.83
C ARG A 48 17.93 24.22 9.88
N LEU A 49 19.07 24.85 10.10
CA LEU A 49 20.26 24.71 9.25
C LEU A 49 20.61 23.22 9.08
N GLY A 50 20.53 22.70 7.85
CA GLY A 50 20.87 21.32 7.53
C GLY A 50 19.76 20.27 7.73
N MET A 51 18.53 20.64 8.09
CA MET A 51 17.39 19.70 8.13
C MET A 51 16.25 20.17 7.21
N ALA A 52 15.64 19.21 6.50
CA ALA A 52 14.42 19.47 5.75
C ALA A 52 13.32 20.01 6.68
N ARG A 53 12.54 20.97 6.17
CA ARG A 53 11.39 21.51 6.88
C ARG A 53 10.43 20.38 7.25
N ARG A 54 10.05 20.29 8.52
CA ARG A 54 8.98 19.38 8.94
C ARG A 54 7.65 19.97 8.43
N LEU A 55 6.96 19.23 7.57
CA LEU A 55 5.62 19.63 7.13
C LEU A 55 4.69 19.75 8.34
N SER A 56 3.98 20.89 8.37
CA SER A 56 2.89 21.14 9.31
C SER A 56 1.77 20.11 9.14
N LEU A 57 0.92 19.94 10.16
CA LEU A 57 -0.26 19.08 10.04
C LEU A 57 -1.18 19.51 8.90
N MET A 58 -1.36 20.82 8.69
CA MET A 58 -2.20 21.33 7.60
C MET A 58 -1.60 21.02 6.22
N GLU A 59 -0.29 21.13 6.05
CA GLU A 59 0.37 20.73 4.79
C GLU A 59 0.28 19.22 4.56
N ARG A 60 0.35 18.40 5.62
CA ARG A 60 0.14 16.95 5.52
C ARG A 60 -1.29 16.61 5.11
N VAL A 61 -2.28 17.26 5.75
CA VAL A 61 -3.69 17.06 5.42
C VAL A 61 -3.97 17.49 3.99
N ALA A 62 -3.47 18.66 3.56
CA ALA A 62 -3.60 19.12 2.18
C ALA A 62 -2.93 18.16 1.19
N SER A 63 -1.76 17.60 1.53
CA SER A 63 -1.11 16.58 0.72
C SER A 63 -1.95 15.31 0.60
N ILE A 64 -2.56 14.85 1.70
CA ILE A 64 -3.42 13.66 1.69
C ILE A 64 -4.69 13.93 0.87
N GLU A 65 -5.32 15.08 1.06
CA GLU A 65 -6.51 15.51 0.34
C GLU A 65 -6.24 15.56 -1.18
N SER A 66 -5.09 16.10 -1.59
CA SER A 66 -4.68 16.11 -3.00
C SER A 66 -4.50 14.71 -3.61
N VAL A 67 -4.15 13.71 -2.80
CA VAL A 67 -4.04 12.31 -3.26
C VAL A 67 -5.42 11.67 -3.37
N ILE A 68 -6.32 11.97 -2.44
CA ILE A 68 -7.68 11.42 -2.43
C ILE A 68 -8.48 11.99 -3.59
N VAL A 69 -8.51 13.32 -3.73
CA VAL A 69 -9.29 14.02 -4.76
C VAL A 69 -8.61 13.94 -6.12
N GLY A 70 -7.28 13.88 -6.15
CA GLY A 70 -6.48 13.99 -7.36
C GLY A 70 -6.05 15.43 -7.63
N THR A 71 -5.20 15.59 -8.65
CA THR A 71 -4.70 16.90 -9.06
C THR A 71 -5.33 17.30 -10.40
N PRO A 72 -5.96 18.48 -10.50
CA PRO A 72 -6.52 18.95 -11.76
C PRO A 72 -5.42 19.15 -12.81
N ALA A 73 -5.81 19.13 -14.08
CA ALA A 73 -4.88 19.44 -15.17
C ALA A 73 -4.33 20.87 -15.00
N SER A 74 -3.03 21.03 -15.21
CA SER A 74 -2.36 22.33 -15.30
C SER A 74 -1.74 22.47 -16.70
N PRO A 75 -1.42 23.68 -17.18
CA PRO A 75 -0.78 23.84 -18.49
C PRO A 75 0.49 22.99 -18.59
N GLY A 76 0.51 22.02 -19.51
CA GLY A 76 1.62 21.08 -19.69
C GLY A 76 1.63 19.85 -18.75
N VAL A 77 0.65 19.70 -17.85
CA VAL A 77 0.54 18.56 -16.93
C VAL A 77 -0.87 17.97 -16.98
N THR A 78 -0.98 16.69 -17.31
CA THR A 78 -2.27 15.98 -17.35
C THR A 78 -2.86 15.84 -15.95
N ALA A 79 -4.19 15.84 -15.86
CA ALA A 79 -4.88 15.58 -14.61
C ALA A 79 -4.50 14.20 -14.08
N ARG A 80 -4.24 14.11 -12.77
CA ARG A 80 -3.99 12.83 -12.10
C ARG A 80 -5.28 12.43 -11.37
N PRO A 81 -5.88 11.29 -11.72
CA PRO A 81 -7.09 10.84 -11.05
C PRO A 81 -6.82 10.61 -9.56
N GLY A 82 -7.79 11.01 -8.73
CA GLY A 82 -7.78 10.76 -7.30
C GLY A 82 -7.82 9.28 -6.95
N LEU A 83 -7.56 8.98 -5.68
CA LEU A 83 -7.60 7.62 -5.16
C LEU A 83 -8.97 6.96 -5.44
N ASP A 84 -10.06 7.70 -5.26
CA ASP A 84 -11.42 7.16 -5.44
C ASP A 84 -11.66 6.70 -6.87
N ALA A 85 -11.25 7.50 -7.87
CA ALA A 85 -11.36 7.14 -9.28
C ALA A 85 -10.51 5.90 -9.63
N ARG A 86 -9.32 5.79 -9.02
CA ARG A 86 -8.44 4.62 -9.22
C ARG A 86 -9.01 3.37 -8.55
N VAL A 87 -9.57 3.50 -7.35
CA VAL A 87 -10.22 2.40 -6.64
C VAL A 87 -11.45 1.92 -7.40
N ALA A 88 -12.28 2.84 -7.91
CA ALA A 88 -13.43 2.49 -8.75
C ALA A 88 -13.02 1.76 -10.04
N LEU A 89 -11.93 2.19 -10.68
CA LEU A 89 -11.39 1.48 -11.85
C LEU A 89 -10.90 0.07 -11.48
N ILE A 90 -10.17 -0.06 -10.37
CA ILE A 90 -9.71 -1.38 -9.89
C ILE A 90 -10.92 -2.26 -9.61
N GLU A 91 -11.94 -1.75 -8.92
CA GLU A 91 -13.18 -2.46 -8.63
C GLU A 91 -13.86 -2.95 -9.92
N HIS A 92 -13.94 -2.10 -10.94
CA HIS A 92 -14.45 -2.49 -12.26
C HIS A 92 -13.60 -3.60 -12.91
N GLU A 93 -12.27 -3.58 -12.78
CA GLU A 93 -11.42 -4.63 -13.35
C GLU A 93 -11.48 -5.97 -12.60
N VAL A 94 -11.73 -5.95 -11.29
CA VAL A 94 -11.77 -7.17 -10.46
C VAL A 94 -13.18 -7.73 -10.26
N THR A 95 -14.21 -6.99 -10.67
CA THR A 95 -15.60 -7.47 -10.68
C THR A 95 -15.94 -8.11 -12.03
N THR A 96 -16.95 -8.97 -12.05
CA THR A 96 -17.44 -9.57 -13.29
C THR A 96 -18.27 -8.53 -14.04
N ASN A 97 -17.86 -8.19 -15.26
CA ASN A 97 -18.47 -7.14 -16.07
C ASN A 97 -18.71 -7.64 -17.50
N HIS A 98 -19.34 -8.82 -17.60
CA HIS A 98 -19.81 -9.40 -18.87
C HIS A 98 -18.74 -9.49 -19.97
N GLY A 99 -17.46 -9.64 -19.60
CA GLY A 99 -16.38 -9.89 -20.55
C GLY A 99 -15.43 -8.73 -20.81
N THR A 100 -15.68 -7.54 -20.25
CA THR A 100 -14.79 -6.37 -20.42
C THR A 100 -13.74 -6.24 -19.31
N SER A 101 -13.95 -6.86 -18.15
CA SER A 101 -13.01 -6.77 -17.04
C SER A 101 -11.84 -7.74 -17.18
N LEU A 102 -10.72 -7.40 -16.54
CA LEU A 102 -9.56 -8.27 -16.40
C LEU A 102 -9.94 -9.64 -15.84
N LYS A 103 -10.80 -9.69 -14.83
CA LYS A 103 -11.28 -10.95 -14.25
C LYS A 103 -11.95 -11.85 -15.28
N ASP A 104 -12.81 -11.30 -16.13
CA ASP A 104 -13.48 -12.08 -17.16
C ASP A 104 -12.52 -12.51 -18.28
N ALA A 105 -11.52 -11.70 -18.60
CA ALA A 105 -10.47 -12.05 -19.54
C ALA A 105 -9.61 -13.22 -19.04
N VAL A 106 -9.27 -13.21 -17.74
CA VAL A 106 -8.56 -14.33 -17.08
C VAL A 106 -9.42 -15.58 -17.13
N LYS A 107 -10.68 -15.51 -16.72
CA LYS A 107 -11.61 -16.66 -16.75
C LYS A 107 -11.71 -17.28 -18.16
N ARG A 108 -11.86 -16.46 -19.20
CA ARG A 108 -11.91 -16.93 -20.60
C ARG A 108 -10.61 -17.63 -21.02
N THR A 109 -9.48 -17.14 -20.52
CA THR A 109 -8.17 -17.74 -20.79
C THR A 109 -8.05 -19.08 -20.08
N GLU A 110 -8.47 -19.18 -18.82
CA GLU A 110 -8.53 -20.44 -18.08
C GLU A 110 -9.42 -21.48 -18.79
N GLU A 111 -10.62 -21.09 -19.22
CA GLU A 111 -11.53 -21.95 -19.98
C GLU A 111 -10.89 -22.47 -21.29
N ARG A 112 -10.17 -21.60 -22.01
CA ARG A 112 -9.43 -21.98 -23.22
C ARG A 112 -8.29 -22.95 -22.91
N VAL A 113 -7.53 -22.70 -21.84
CA VAL A 113 -6.44 -23.58 -21.40
C VAL A 113 -7.00 -24.96 -21.03
N THR A 114 -8.08 -25.02 -20.25
CA THR A 114 -8.73 -26.29 -19.90
C THR A 114 -9.18 -27.07 -21.14
N LYS A 115 -9.77 -26.38 -22.12
CA LYS A 115 -10.18 -27.01 -23.39
C LYS A 115 -8.98 -27.57 -24.16
N VAL A 116 -7.93 -26.78 -24.34
CA VAL A 116 -6.71 -27.20 -25.06
C VAL A 116 -6.06 -28.40 -24.37
N THR A 117 -5.96 -28.39 -23.04
CA THR A 117 -5.46 -29.54 -22.27
C THR A 117 -6.28 -30.80 -22.53
N GLY A 118 -7.62 -30.68 -22.56
CA GLY A 118 -8.50 -31.80 -22.90
C GLY A 118 -8.30 -32.33 -24.31
N ASP A 119 -8.09 -31.45 -25.29
CA ASP A 119 -7.83 -31.83 -26.68
C ASP A 119 -6.46 -32.52 -26.84
N VAL A 120 -5.43 -32.05 -26.11
CA VAL A 120 -4.10 -32.68 -26.07
C VAL A 120 -4.17 -34.11 -25.53
N GLU A 121 -4.91 -34.34 -24.44
CA GLU A 121 -5.07 -35.68 -23.88
C GLU A 121 -5.80 -36.62 -24.85
N LYS A 122 -6.82 -36.14 -25.58
CA LYS A 122 -7.47 -36.94 -26.63
C LYS A 122 -6.51 -37.32 -27.74
N VAL A 123 -5.72 -36.37 -28.24
CA VAL A 123 -4.71 -36.63 -29.28
C VAL A 123 -3.68 -37.65 -28.78
N ARG A 124 -3.26 -37.53 -27.52
CA ARG A 124 -2.35 -38.49 -26.88
C ARG A 124 -2.96 -39.89 -26.82
N MET A 125 -4.23 -40.03 -26.45
CA MET A 125 -4.92 -41.33 -26.43
C MET A 125 -5.03 -41.93 -27.83
N ASN A 126 -5.45 -41.15 -28.83
CA ASN A 126 -5.56 -41.63 -30.21
C ASN A 126 -4.20 -42.05 -30.78
N LEU A 127 -3.14 -41.30 -30.46
CA LEU A 127 -1.79 -41.65 -30.88
C LEU A 127 -1.31 -42.95 -30.20
N HIS A 128 -1.63 -43.14 -28.92
CA HIS A 128 -1.30 -44.38 -28.22
C HIS A 128 -2.01 -45.59 -28.83
N GLU A 129 -3.30 -45.44 -29.13
CA GLU A 129 -4.10 -46.46 -29.82
C GLU A 129 -3.49 -46.83 -31.18
N HIS A 130 -3.19 -45.84 -32.04
CA HIS A 130 -2.55 -46.11 -33.33
C HIS A 130 -1.16 -46.76 -33.21
N ILE A 131 -0.37 -46.38 -32.20
CA ILE A 131 0.92 -47.05 -31.95
C ILE A 131 0.67 -48.53 -31.64
N THR A 132 -0.26 -48.83 -30.74
CA THR A 132 -0.62 -50.21 -30.38
C THR A 132 -1.18 -50.99 -31.56
N GLU A 133 -2.03 -50.39 -32.41
CA GLU A 133 -2.57 -51.01 -33.61
C GLU A 133 -1.50 -51.25 -34.69
N SER A 134 -0.47 -50.40 -34.76
CA SER A 134 0.60 -50.50 -35.75
C SER A 134 1.69 -51.53 -35.40
N GLU A 135 1.77 -51.95 -34.14
CA GLU A 135 2.72 -52.99 -33.67
C GLU A 135 2.67 -54.30 -34.48
N PRO A 136 1.51 -54.95 -34.71
CA PRO A 136 1.46 -56.18 -35.50
C PRO A 136 1.90 -55.96 -36.95
N ILE A 137 1.62 -54.80 -37.55
CA ILE A 137 2.05 -54.48 -38.91
C ILE A 137 3.57 -54.35 -38.95
N ARG A 138 4.18 -53.69 -37.95
CA ARG A 138 5.64 -53.62 -37.81
C ARG A 138 6.26 -55.01 -37.70
N GLN A 139 5.71 -55.88 -36.86
CA GLN A 139 6.17 -57.26 -36.73
C GLN A 139 6.08 -58.03 -38.07
N GLN A 140 4.98 -57.89 -38.82
CA GLN A 140 4.84 -58.51 -40.14
C GLN A 140 5.88 -58.01 -41.15
N VAL A 141 6.17 -56.72 -41.15
CA VAL A 141 7.20 -56.12 -42.03
C VAL A 141 8.58 -56.63 -41.66
N ASP A 142 8.91 -56.71 -40.37
CA ASP A 142 10.19 -57.22 -39.89
C ASP A 142 10.37 -58.72 -40.22
N ASP A 143 9.32 -59.52 -40.04
CA ASP A 143 9.30 -60.95 -40.39
C ASP A 143 9.52 -61.15 -41.90
N LEU A 144 8.85 -60.35 -42.74
CA LEU A 144 9.04 -60.37 -44.19
C LEU A 144 10.48 -59.98 -44.56
N HIS A 145 11.02 -58.93 -43.95
CA HIS A 145 12.38 -58.50 -44.22
C HIS A 145 13.41 -59.57 -43.84
N ALA A 146 13.23 -60.23 -42.69
CA ALA A 146 14.09 -61.32 -42.24
C ALA A 146 14.04 -62.53 -43.19
N LYS A 147 12.87 -62.80 -43.79
CA LYS A 147 12.70 -63.86 -44.78
C LYS A 147 13.49 -63.59 -46.06
N TYR A 148 13.47 -62.36 -46.57
CA TYR A 148 14.13 -62.00 -47.84
C TYR A 148 15.62 -61.65 -47.72
N THR A 149 16.16 -61.43 -46.52
CA THR A 149 17.59 -61.10 -46.32
C THR A 149 18.47 -62.34 -46.12
N LYS A 150 17.88 -63.52 -45.91
CA LYS A 150 18.60 -64.79 -45.68
C LYS A 150 18.79 -65.63 -46.94
N GLU A 151 18.24 -65.20 -48.07
CA GLU A 151 18.45 -65.78 -49.40
C GLU A 151 19.55 -65.02 -50.15
#